data_AF-A0A523WZ21-F1
#
_entry.id   AF-A0A523WZ21-F1
#
_cell.length_a   1.000
_cell.length_b   1.000
_cell.length_c   1.000
_cell.angle_alpha   90.00
_cell.angle_beta   90.00
_cell.angle_gamma   90.00
#
_symmetry.space_group_name_H-M   'P 1'
#
loop_
_entity.id
_entity.type
_entity.pdbx_description
1 polymer ?
#
loop_
_entity_poly.entity_id
_entity_poly.type
_entity_poly.pdbx_seq_one_letter_code
_entity_poly.pdbx_strand_id
1 'polypeptide(L)'
;MAENYRFVRFTWLERRDLEALGREMSDFFDVKTLLVPTDDWDIIPSPFEREGLRVRADTLTARLAPMRATIFQRENAPFTERDMELRRRILEIYPRDRGSPFALGVTDEPKFDIEE
;
A
#
# COMPACT_ATOMS: atom_id res chain seq x y z
N MET A 1 -5.54 22.23 6.85
CA MET A 1 -6.06 21.44 5.71
C MET A 1 -5.77 20.00 6.07
N ALA A 2 -6.78 19.14 6.18
CA ALA A 2 -6.54 17.75 6.54
C ALA A 2 -5.76 17.09 5.38
N GLU A 3 -4.49 16.80 5.62
CA GLU A 3 -3.60 16.19 4.62
C GLU A 3 -4.18 14.84 4.20
N ASN A 4 -4.15 14.54 2.91
CA ASN A 4 -4.59 13.25 2.42
C ASN A 4 -3.72 12.17 3.07
N TYR A 5 -4.34 11.26 3.83
CA TYR A 5 -3.66 10.12 4.43
C TYR A 5 -2.82 9.43 3.35
N ARG A 6 -1.51 9.43 3.53
CA ARG A 6 -0.53 8.74 2.69
C ARG A 6 0.50 8.11 3.60
N PHE A 7 0.50 6.80 3.66
CA PHE A 7 1.39 6.04 4.53
C PHE A 7 2.13 4.99 3.73
N VAL A 8 3.45 4.93 3.88
CA VAL A 8 4.32 4.06 3.08
C VAL A 8 5.04 3.09 4.01
N ARG A 9 4.96 1.81 3.66
CA ARG A 9 5.57 0.69 4.39
C ARG A 9 6.44 -0.15 3.47
N PHE A 10 7.40 -0.87 4.05
CA PHE A 10 8.43 -1.61 3.32
C PHE A 10 8.70 -2.98 3.96
N THR A 11 9.32 -3.86 3.17
CA THR A 11 9.80 -5.18 3.62
C THR A 11 11.32 -5.35 3.47
N TRP A 12 12.02 -4.30 3.01
CA TRP A 12 13.48 -4.17 2.74
C TRP A 12 14.10 -5.22 1.81
N LEU A 13 14.05 -6.51 2.15
CA LEU A 13 14.72 -7.62 1.46
C LEU A 13 13.78 -8.81 1.19
N GLU A 14 12.68 -8.94 1.94
CA GLU A 14 11.68 -9.97 1.70
C GLU A 14 10.74 -9.53 0.56
N ARG A 15 10.79 -10.27 -0.55
CA ARG A 15 9.82 -10.12 -1.63
C ARG A 15 8.56 -10.88 -1.23
N ARG A 16 7.43 -10.18 -1.17
CA ARG A 16 6.12 -10.82 -0.97
C ARG A 16 5.55 -11.27 -2.31
N ASP A 17 4.94 -12.45 -2.32
CA ASP A 17 4.20 -12.96 -3.47
C ASP A 17 2.89 -12.18 -3.61
N LEU A 18 2.84 -11.29 -4.59
CA LEU A 18 1.69 -10.40 -4.80
C LEU A 18 0.46 -11.17 -5.29
N GLU A 19 0.63 -12.27 -6.01
CA GLU A 19 -0.50 -13.05 -6.53
C GLU A 19 -1.20 -13.78 -5.40
N ALA A 20 -0.44 -14.43 -4.51
CA ALA A 20 -0.98 -15.07 -3.31
C ALA A 20 -1.66 -14.07 -2.37
N LEU A 21 -1.02 -12.92 -2.11
CA LEU A 21 -1.62 -11.84 -1.31
C LEU A 21 -2.88 -11.28 -1.98
N GLY A 22 -2.87 -11.13 -3.30
CA GLY A 22 -4.03 -10.69 -4.06
C GLY A 22 -5.22 -11.61 -3.90
N ARG A 23 -4.99 -12.93 -3.96
CA ARG A 23 -6.05 -13.93 -3.76
C ARG A 23 -6.60 -13.88 -2.33
N GLU A 24 -5.74 -13.82 -1.31
CA GLU A 24 -6.18 -13.75 0.09
C GLU A 24 -6.97 -12.47 0.38
N MET A 25 -6.50 -11.33 -0.14
CA MET A 25 -7.17 -10.05 0.07
C MET A 25 -8.43 -9.88 -0.80
N SER A 26 -8.54 -10.62 -1.92
CA SER A 26 -9.73 -10.55 -2.80
C SER A 26 -11.00 -11.08 -2.15
N ASP A 27 -10.88 -11.88 -1.08
CA ASP A 27 -12.03 -12.40 -0.33
C ASP A 27 -12.74 -11.29 0.46
N PHE A 28 -11.98 -10.30 0.94
CA PHE A 28 -12.49 -9.22 1.82
C PHE A 28 -12.44 -7.83 1.18
N PHE A 29 -11.65 -7.62 0.13
CA PHE A 29 -11.38 -6.30 -0.46
C PHE A 29 -11.44 -6.32 -1.99
N ASP A 30 -11.67 -5.15 -2.61
CA ASP A 30 -11.61 -5.00 -4.06
C ASP A 30 -10.14 -5.00 -4.49
N VAL A 31 -9.69 -6.13 -5.05
CA VAL A 31 -8.32 -6.32 -5.51
C VAL A 31 -8.25 -6.21 -7.03
N LYS A 32 -7.42 -5.27 -7.51
CA LYS A 32 -7.09 -5.11 -8.92
C LYS A 32 -5.61 -5.25 -9.15
N THR A 33 -5.23 -6.20 -9.99
CA THR A 33 -3.86 -6.33 -10.47
C THR A 33 -3.57 -5.20 -11.46
N LEU A 34 -2.64 -4.31 -11.12
CA LEU A 34 -2.11 -3.31 -12.03
C LEU A 34 -0.91 -3.91 -12.75
N LEU A 35 -1.15 -4.37 -13.99
CA LEU A 35 -0.10 -4.58 -14.96
C LEU A 35 0.16 -3.24 -15.65
N VAL A 36 1.27 -2.58 -15.34
CA VAL A 36 1.69 -1.38 -16.09
C VAL A 36 2.17 -1.86 -17.47
N PRO A 37 1.57 -1.40 -18.59
CA PRO A 37 2.00 -1.82 -19.92
C PRO A 37 3.44 -1.41 -20.18
N THR A 38 4.19 -2.29 -20.84
CA THR A 38 5.59 -2.08 -21.24
C THR A 38 5.59 -1.21 -22.49
N ASP A 39 5.74 0.10 -22.34
CA ASP A 39 6.09 0.97 -23.46
C ASP A 39 7.58 1.34 -23.35
N ASP A 40 8.28 1.39 -24.49
CA ASP A 40 9.74 1.55 -24.62
C ASP A 40 10.30 2.85 -24.00
N TRP A 41 9.43 3.71 -23.46
CA TRP A 41 9.72 5.03 -22.89
C TRP A 41 9.54 5.12 -21.37
N ASP A 42 9.46 4.00 -20.67
CA ASP A 42 9.11 3.97 -19.25
C ASP A 42 10.34 4.25 -18.33
N ILE A 43 10.38 5.45 -17.74
CA ILE A 43 11.40 5.93 -16.78
C ILE A 43 11.15 5.34 -15.38
N ILE A 44 10.81 4.06 -15.27
CA ILE A 44 10.75 3.36 -13.98
C ILE A 44 12.06 2.58 -13.79
N PRO A 45 12.94 3.02 -12.86
CA PRO A 45 14.30 2.49 -12.72
C PRO A 45 14.35 1.06 -12.17
N SER A 46 13.26 0.50 -11.66
CA SER A 46 13.23 -0.86 -11.12
C SER A 46 12.06 -1.69 -11.66
N PRO A 47 12.32 -2.87 -12.27
CA PRO A 47 11.26 -3.76 -12.76
C PRO A 47 10.34 -4.26 -11.63
N PHE A 48 10.81 -4.25 -10.39
CA PHE A 48 10.03 -4.65 -9.20
C PHE A 48 8.99 -3.60 -8.77
N GLU A 49 9.03 -2.38 -9.28
CA GLU A 49 7.98 -1.38 -9.05
C GLU A 49 6.87 -1.42 -10.11
N ARG A 50 7.04 -2.28 -11.15
CA ARG A 50 6.14 -2.39 -12.29
C ARG A 50 4.92 -3.29 -12.03
N GLU A 51 5.09 -4.30 -11.17
CA GLU A 51 4.00 -5.16 -10.70
C GLU A 51 3.40 -4.57 -9.41
N GLY A 52 2.14 -4.14 -9.49
CA GLY A 52 1.43 -3.56 -8.36
C GLY A 52 0.08 -4.22 -8.15
N LEU A 53 -0.23 -4.61 -6.92
CA LEU A 53 -1.57 -5.01 -6.54
C LEU A 53 -2.26 -3.80 -5.91
N ARG A 54 -3.40 -3.39 -6.46
CA ARG A 54 -4.24 -2.35 -5.86
C ARG A 54 -5.33 -3.02 -5.06
N VAL A 55 -5.34 -2.79 -3.75
CA VAL A 55 -6.41 -3.20 -2.86
C VAL A 55 -7.20 -1.98 -2.46
N ARG A 56 -8.52 -2.06 -2.55
CA ARG A 56 -9.42 -0.99 -2.14
C ARG A 56 -10.43 -1.53 -1.14
N ALA A 57 -10.56 -0.83 -0.02
CA ALA A 57 -11.65 -0.99 0.93
C ALA A 57 -12.78 0.00 0.57
N ASP A 58 -13.27 0.79 1.52
CA ASP A 58 -14.35 1.74 1.31
C ASP A 58 -13.76 3.12 0.96
N THR A 59 -12.98 3.68 1.90
CA THR A 59 -12.32 4.99 1.75
C THR A 59 -10.83 4.84 1.45
N LEU A 60 -10.21 3.78 1.97
CA LEU A 60 -8.77 3.54 1.90
C LEU A 60 -8.39 2.72 0.66
N THR A 61 -7.34 3.16 -0.02
CA THR A 61 -6.73 2.41 -1.12
C THR A 61 -5.28 2.09 -0.77
N ALA A 62 -4.89 0.83 -0.95
CA ALA A 62 -3.52 0.39 -0.82
C ALA A 62 -2.97 -0.05 -2.17
N ARG A 63 -1.78 0.42 -2.50
CA ARG A 63 -0.98 -0.08 -3.62
C ARG A 63 0.16 -0.90 -3.04
N LEU A 64 0.07 -2.21 -3.17
CA LEU A 64 1.09 -3.16 -2.78
C LEU A 64 2.04 -3.40 -3.95
N ALA A 65 3.32 -3.39 -3.66
CA ALA A 65 4.41 -3.80 -4.53
C ALA A 65 5.23 -4.86 -3.77
N PRO A 66 6.11 -5.62 -4.43
CA PRO A 66 6.79 -6.77 -3.82
C PRO A 66 7.59 -6.40 -2.56
N MET A 67 8.06 -5.16 -2.45
CA MET A 67 8.92 -4.69 -1.35
C MET A 67 8.42 -3.39 -0.68
N ARG A 68 7.31 -2.81 -1.18
CA ARG A 68 6.73 -1.54 -0.69
C ARG A 68 5.21 -1.60 -0.74
N ALA A 69 4.54 -1.12 0.29
CA ALA A 69 3.12 -0.82 0.27
C ALA A 69 2.91 0.68 0.44
N THR A 70 2.04 1.26 -0.39
CA THR A 70 1.61 2.65 -0.29
C THR A 70 0.12 2.67 0.00
N ILE A 71 -0.24 3.04 1.22
CA ILE A 71 -1.62 3.25 1.63
C ILE A 71 -1.96 4.71 1.41
N PHE A 72 -3.08 5.01 0.77
CA PHE A 72 -3.54 6.36 0.57
C PHE A 72 -5.07 6.45 0.54
N GLN A 73 -5.60 7.57 1.01
CA GLN A 73 -7.01 7.90 0.83
C GLN A 73 -7.19 8.77 -0.41
N ARG A 74 -8.21 8.50 -1.21
CA ARG A 74 -8.55 9.35 -2.36
C ARG A 74 -9.35 10.56 -1.93
N GLU A 75 -10.28 10.35 -1.01
CA GLU A 75 -11.15 11.37 -0.43
C GLU A 75 -10.86 11.44 1.07
N ASN A 76 -10.90 12.65 1.62
CA ASN A 76 -10.71 12.85 3.05
C ASN A 76 -12.02 12.50 3.75
N ALA A 77 -12.18 11.21 4.04
CA ALA A 77 -13.29 10.67 4.80
C ALA A 77 -12.74 9.90 6.02
N PRO A 78 -13.51 9.84 7.11
CA PRO A 78 -13.15 9.06 8.28
C PRO A 78 -13.05 7.56 7.92
N PHE A 79 -12.22 6.83 8.65
CA PHE A 79 -11.94 5.41 8.39
C PHE A 79 -13.06 4.53 8.94
N THR A 80 -13.55 3.64 8.09
CA THR A 80 -14.46 2.57 8.47
C THR A 80 -13.70 1.42 9.16
N GLU A 81 -14.42 0.52 9.83
CA GLU A 81 -13.85 -0.71 10.40
C GLU A 81 -13.10 -1.54 9.34
N ARG A 82 -13.60 -1.54 8.10
CA ARG A 82 -12.99 -2.27 6.98
C ARG A 82 -11.70 -1.63 6.49
N ASP A 83 -11.62 -0.30 6.50
CA ASP A 83 -10.38 0.44 6.24
C ASP A 83 -9.32 0.17 7.31
N MET A 84 -9.75 0.08 8.58
CA MET A 84 -8.88 -0.27 9.70
C MET A 84 -8.33 -1.69 9.60
N GLU A 85 -9.16 -2.66 9.17
CA GLU A 85 -8.69 -4.03 8.93
C GLU A 85 -7.70 -4.07 7.76
N LEU A 86 -7.97 -3.37 6.66
CA LEU A 86 -7.04 -3.27 5.53
C LEU A 86 -5.69 -2.71 5.99
N ARG A 87 -5.71 -1.62 6.75
CA ARG A 87 -4.51 -1.01 7.33
C ARG A 87 -3.75 -2.03 8.19
N ARG A 88 -4.43 -2.72 9.11
CA ARG A 88 -3.81 -3.70 10.00
C ARG A 88 -3.13 -4.82 9.21
N ARG A 89 -3.81 -5.43 8.23
CA ARG A 89 -3.20 -6.48 7.41
C ARG A 89 -1.96 -5.98 6.68
N ILE A 90 -1.99 -4.77 6.14
CA ILE A 90 -0.83 -4.20 5.44
C ILE A 90 0.34 -3.97 6.39
N LEU A 91 0.08 -3.52 7.62
CA LEU A 91 1.10 -3.36 8.65
C LEU A 91 1.73 -4.70 9.05
N GLU A 92 0.94 -5.78 9.09
CA GLU A 92 1.43 -7.13 9.35
C GLU A 92 2.28 -7.66 8.19
N ILE A 93 1.87 -7.42 6.95
CA ILE A 93 2.61 -7.86 5.74
C ILE A 93 3.90 -7.03 5.52
N TYR A 94 3.83 -5.73 5.81
CA TYR A 94 4.90 -4.74 5.60
C TYR A 94 5.26 -4.03 6.93
N PRO A 95 6.03 -4.69 7.82
CA PRO A 95 6.26 -4.18 9.16
C PRO A 95 7.21 -2.97 9.23
N ARG A 96 7.95 -2.65 8.16
CA ARG A 96 9.00 -1.61 8.21
C ARG A 96 8.46 -0.26 7.76
N ASP A 97 8.72 0.78 8.55
CA ASP A 97 8.39 2.20 8.30
C ASP A 97 9.40 2.95 7.42
N ARG A 98 10.53 2.30 7.05
CA ARG A 98 11.67 2.97 6.39
C ARG A 98 11.93 2.40 5.02
N GLY A 99 12.32 3.24 4.07
CA GLY A 99 12.68 2.81 2.71
C GLY A 99 14.01 2.06 2.62
N SER A 100 14.89 2.20 3.61
CA SER A 100 16.21 1.59 3.63
C SER A 100 16.67 1.28 5.06
N PRO A 101 17.48 0.22 5.27
CA PRO A 101 18.14 -0.05 6.55
C PRO A 101 19.04 1.10 7.03
N PHE A 102 19.49 1.99 6.13
CA PHE A 102 20.38 3.12 6.45
C PHE A 102 19.66 4.39 6.94
N ALA A 103 18.48 4.28 7.55
CA ALA A 103 17.78 5.37 8.25
C ALA A 103 17.52 6.66 7.43
N LEU A 104 17.48 6.59 6.10
CA LEU A 104 17.05 7.70 5.25
C LEU A 104 15.53 7.63 5.05
N GLY A 105 14.81 8.56 5.67
CA GLY A 105 13.36 8.73 5.53
C GLY A 105 12.53 7.81 6.41
N VAL A 106 12.20 8.26 7.62
CA VAL A 106 11.12 7.67 8.42
C VAL A 106 9.80 8.19 7.86
N THR A 107 8.89 7.30 7.48
CA THR A 107 7.53 7.72 7.13
C THR A 107 6.73 7.71 8.42
N ASP A 108 6.44 8.89 8.96
CA ASP A 108 5.55 9.04 10.11
C ASP A 108 4.10 8.78 9.67
N GLU A 109 3.29 8.20 10.55
CA GLU A 109 1.89 7.94 10.22
C GLU A 109 1.07 9.24 10.28
N PRO A 110 0.47 9.67 9.17
CA PRO A 110 -0.36 10.87 9.20
C PRO A 110 -1.61 10.63 10.05
N LYS A 111 -2.06 11.67 10.75
CA LYS A 111 -3.29 11.63 11.56
C LYS A 111 -4.50 11.27 10.68
N PHE A 112 -5.37 10.42 11.19
CA PHE A 112 -6.62 10.01 10.55
C PHE A 112 -7.76 10.05 11.57
N ASP A 113 -8.96 10.34 11.09
CA ASP A 113 -10.20 10.27 11.84
C ASP A 113 -10.83 8.88 11.65
N ILE A 114 -11.45 8.35 12.71
CA ILE A 114 -12.12 7.03 12.71
C ILE A 114 -13.62 7.28 12.82
N GLU A 115 -14.45 6.60 12.03
CA GLU A 115 -15.90 6.60 12.26
C GLU A 115 -16.18 5.80 13.54
N GLU A 116 -16.68 6.48 14.58
CA GLU A 116 -17.10 5.87 15.86
C GLU A 116 -18.48 5.19 15.75
#